data_AF-A0A523VB53-F1
#
_entry.id   AF-A0A523VB53-F1
#
_cell.length_a   1.000
_cell.length_b   1.000
_cell.length_c   1.000
_cell.angle_alpha   90.00
_cell.angle_beta   90.00
_cell.angle_gamma   90.00
#
_symmetry.space_group_name_H-M   'P 1'
#
loop_
_entity.id
_entity.type
_entity.pdbx_description
1 polymer ?
#
loop_
_entity_poly.entity_id
_entity_poly.type
_entity_poly.pdbx_seq_one_letter_code
_entity_poly.pdbx_strand_id
1 'polypeptide(L)'
;MRRRQCPMARVPPEAKTRCRNTEQQRAADPAKRATLKKLAALGLLAVVDAGALSSCGRSIVSPMLRERKVIVLGLDGLGSWYVSRLMDRGKLPNMSRLRELGGFRALTSSIPPQSPVAWATFITGRDPGGHGIYDFIQRDPETYLPYLSIARTEEPQRTLSVGQWKFPISRGKVELLRRGRA
;
A
#
# COMPACT_ATOMS: atom_id res chain seq x y z
N MET A 1 -38.92 2.71 -56.36
CA MET A 1 -40.07 2.26 -55.54
C MET A 1 -40.50 0.86 -55.97
N ARG A 2 -40.35 -0.16 -55.12
CA ARG A 2 -41.24 -1.35 -55.02
C ARG A 2 -40.73 -2.28 -53.92
N ARG A 3 -41.62 -2.55 -52.96
CA ARG A 3 -41.47 -3.53 -51.88
C ARG A 3 -41.30 -4.94 -52.45
N ARG A 4 -40.55 -5.81 -51.75
CA ARG A 4 -40.80 -7.26 -51.73
C ARG A 4 -40.72 -7.77 -50.29
N GLN A 5 -41.63 -8.67 -49.98
CA GLN A 5 -42.03 -9.18 -48.67
C GLN A 5 -41.37 -10.55 -48.38
N CYS A 6 -41.06 -10.79 -47.10
CA CYS A 6 -40.89 -12.03 -46.28
C CYS A 6 -40.97 -13.46 -46.90
N PRO A 7 -40.42 -14.54 -46.26
CA PRO A 7 -40.54 -14.81 -44.82
C PRO A 7 -39.40 -15.54 -44.05
N MET A 8 -39.59 -15.53 -42.73
CA MET A 8 -38.86 -16.19 -41.63
C MET A 8 -38.90 -17.73 -41.67
N ALA A 9 -37.83 -18.39 -41.23
CA ALA A 9 -37.81 -19.81 -40.87
C ALA A 9 -37.44 -20.00 -39.38
N ARG A 10 -38.24 -20.82 -38.68
CA ARG A 10 -38.05 -21.28 -37.29
C ARG A 10 -37.40 -22.67 -37.28
N VAL A 11 -36.64 -22.98 -36.24
CA VAL A 11 -36.11 -24.33 -35.92
C VAL A 11 -36.76 -24.86 -34.63
N PRO A 12 -37.20 -26.13 -34.55
CA PRO A 12 -37.68 -26.78 -33.33
C PRO A 12 -36.68 -27.82 -32.72
N PRO A 13 -36.96 -28.38 -31.52
CA PRO A 13 -35.95 -28.90 -30.58
C PRO A 13 -35.91 -30.44 -30.38
N GLU A 14 -34.97 -30.86 -29.51
CA GLU A 14 -34.55 -32.19 -29.02
C GLU A 14 -35.62 -33.26 -28.70
N ALA A 15 -35.27 -34.57 -28.85
CA ALA A 15 -35.55 -35.64 -27.85
C ALA A 15 -35.00 -37.05 -28.23
N LYS A 16 -34.21 -37.62 -27.30
CA LYS A 16 -34.08 -39.02 -26.79
C LYS A 16 -34.54 -40.22 -27.63
N THR A 17 -33.76 -41.33 -27.59
CA THR A 17 -34.18 -42.75 -27.33
C THR A 17 -32.92 -43.67 -27.40
N ARG A 18 -32.43 -44.20 -26.27
CA ARG A 18 -32.51 -45.60 -25.77
C ARG A 18 -31.86 -46.67 -26.69
N CYS A 19 -30.80 -47.31 -26.19
CA CYS A 19 -30.56 -48.74 -26.43
C CYS A 19 -30.00 -49.39 -25.15
N ARG A 20 -30.64 -50.49 -24.75
CA ARG A 20 -30.28 -51.39 -23.67
C ARG A 20 -30.02 -52.75 -24.30
N ASN A 21 -29.15 -53.53 -23.66
CA ASN A 21 -29.00 -54.99 -23.72
C ASN A 21 -28.02 -55.54 -24.77
N THR A 22 -26.90 -56.05 -24.28
CA THR A 22 -26.65 -57.52 -24.15
C THR A 22 -25.45 -57.64 -23.22
N GLU A 23 -25.65 -57.98 -21.95
CA GLU A 23 -25.58 -59.36 -21.47
C GLU A 23 -24.29 -60.09 -21.85
N GLN A 24 -23.60 -60.50 -20.78
CA GLN A 24 -22.99 -61.80 -20.62
C GLN A 24 -21.50 -61.99 -21.01
N GLN A 25 -20.71 -62.10 -19.93
CA GLN A 25 -19.65 -63.09 -19.69
C GLN A 25 -18.21 -62.72 -20.09
N ARG A 26 -17.41 -62.34 -19.07
CA ARG A 26 -16.31 -63.18 -18.53
C ARG A 26 -15.72 -62.54 -17.26
N ALA A 27 -15.68 -63.32 -16.19
CA ALA A 27 -15.18 -62.93 -14.88
C ALA A 27 -13.66 -62.63 -14.92
N ALA A 28 -13.24 -61.50 -14.33
CA ALA A 28 -11.83 -61.18 -14.14
C ALA A 28 -11.28 -61.86 -12.88
N ASP A 29 -10.28 -62.72 -13.10
CA ASP A 29 -9.55 -63.59 -12.18
C ASP A 29 -9.04 -62.89 -10.89
N PRO A 30 -9.38 -63.38 -9.67
CA PRO A 30 -8.96 -62.77 -8.41
C PRO A 30 -7.44 -62.79 -8.17
N ALA A 31 -6.70 -63.71 -8.81
CA ALA A 31 -5.23 -63.77 -8.68
C ALA A 31 -4.55 -62.55 -9.33
N LYS A 32 -5.09 -62.03 -10.43
CA LYS A 32 -4.55 -60.85 -11.14
C LYS A 32 -4.72 -59.55 -10.34
N ARG A 33 -5.79 -59.44 -9.53
CA ARG A 33 -6.04 -58.28 -8.65
C ARG A 33 -5.04 -58.20 -7.49
N ALA A 34 -4.59 -59.33 -6.96
CA ALA A 34 -3.60 -59.34 -5.87
C ALA A 34 -2.20 -58.92 -6.35
N THR A 35 -1.81 -59.35 -7.56
CA THR A 35 -0.51 -59.00 -8.17
C THR A 35 -0.46 -57.54 -8.61
N LEU A 36 -1.55 -56.99 -9.17
CA LEU A 36 -1.67 -55.56 -9.50
C LEU A 36 -1.60 -54.66 -8.25
N LYS A 37 -2.21 -55.08 -7.13
CA LYS A 37 -2.12 -54.34 -5.86
C LYS A 37 -0.70 -54.34 -5.28
N LYS A 38 0.04 -55.47 -5.38
CA LYS A 38 1.43 -55.55 -4.92
C LYS A 38 2.39 -54.72 -5.78
N LEU A 39 2.20 -54.68 -7.10
CA LEU A 39 3.00 -53.84 -8.00
C LEU A 39 2.68 -52.35 -7.86
N ALA A 40 1.42 -51.98 -7.62
CA ALA A 40 1.04 -50.60 -7.30
C ALA A 40 1.64 -50.12 -5.97
N ALA A 41 1.71 -51.00 -4.96
CA ALA A 41 2.33 -50.67 -3.66
C ALA A 41 3.85 -50.49 -3.75
N LEU A 42 4.56 -51.28 -4.57
CA LEU A 42 5.99 -51.10 -4.83
C LEU A 42 6.28 -49.86 -5.69
N GLY A 43 5.42 -49.55 -6.67
CA GLY A 43 5.52 -48.31 -7.44
C GLY A 43 5.30 -47.05 -6.59
N LEU A 44 4.46 -47.14 -5.55
CA LEU A 44 4.20 -46.01 -4.65
C LEU A 44 5.36 -45.75 -3.67
N LEU A 45 6.09 -46.79 -3.23
CA LEU A 45 7.29 -46.62 -2.39
C LEU A 45 8.48 -46.02 -3.17
N ALA A 46 8.69 -46.43 -4.43
CA ALA A 46 9.79 -45.90 -5.24
C ALA A 46 9.62 -44.41 -5.63
N VAL A 47 8.39 -43.89 -5.69
CA VAL A 47 8.11 -42.46 -5.95
C VAL A 47 8.33 -41.61 -4.69
N VAL A 48 8.14 -42.17 -3.50
CA VAL A 48 8.35 -41.44 -2.23
C VAL A 48 9.86 -41.27 -1.94
N ASP A 49 10.70 -42.25 -2.27
CA ASP A 49 12.15 -42.14 -2.06
C ASP A 49 12.86 -41.22 -3.06
N ALA A 50 12.35 -41.09 -4.30
CA ALA A 50 12.90 -40.12 -5.27
C ALA A 50 12.42 -38.67 -5.00
N GLY A 51 11.28 -38.50 -4.32
CA GLY A 51 10.74 -37.18 -3.95
C GLY A 51 11.44 -36.55 -2.75
N ALA A 52 12.07 -37.34 -1.88
CA ALA A 52 12.69 -36.87 -0.64
C ALA A 52 14.12 -36.31 -0.81
N LEU A 53 14.80 -36.60 -1.93
CA LEU A 53 16.17 -36.11 -2.18
C LEU A 53 16.25 -34.85 -3.07
N SER A 54 15.13 -34.36 -3.60
CA SER A 54 15.09 -33.07 -4.33
C SER A 54 14.59 -31.88 -3.49
N SER A 55 14.23 -32.10 -2.22
CA SER A 55 13.72 -31.02 -1.34
C SER A 55 14.76 -30.44 -0.37
N CYS A 56 15.98 -30.95 -0.34
CA CYS A 56 17.08 -30.42 0.48
C CYS A 56 18.22 -29.97 -0.42
N GLY A 57 18.12 -28.76 -0.97
CA GLY A 57 19.20 -28.23 -1.82
C GLY A 57 18.91 -26.96 -2.61
N ARG A 58 17.69 -26.43 -2.57
CA ARG A 58 17.41 -25.06 -3.03
C ARG A 58 17.12 -24.19 -1.83
N SER A 59 18.21 -23.72 -1.20
CA SER A 59 18.14 -22.42 -0.55
C SER A 59 17.73 -21.45 -1.64
N ILE A 60 16.44 -21.13 -1.70
CA ILE A 60 15.98 -19.91 -2.36
C ILE A 60 16.55 -18.81 -1.47
N VAL A 61 17.85 -18.53 -1.64
CA VAL A 61 18.38 -17.21 -1.40
C VAL A 61 17.65 -16.38 -2.44
N SER A 62 16.42 -15.98 -2.11
CA SER A 62 15.82 -14.81 -2.71
C SER A 62 16.94 -13.78 -2.64
N PRO A 63 17.41 -13.22 -3.77
CA PRO A 63 18.27 -12.06 -3.67
C PRO A 63 17.44 -11.10 -2.84
N MET A 64 17.86 -10.86 -1.59
CA MET A 64 17.42 -9.70 -0.87
C MET A 64 17.80 -8.57 -1.82
N LEU A 65 16.83 -8.09 -2.58
CA LEU A 65 16.89 -6.74 -3.09
C LEU A 65 17.19 -5.96 -1.83
N ARG A 66 18.45 -5.53 -1.67
CA ARG A 66 18.83 -4.64 -0.58
C ARG A 66 18.00 -3.41 -0.87
N GLU A 67 16.84 -3.33 -0.24
CA GLU A 67 15.98 -2.19 -0.40
C GLU A 67 16.83 -0.98 -0.07
N ARG A 68 16.90 -0.06 -1.03
CA ARG A 68 17.66 1.15 -0.83
C ARG A 68 16.95 1.91 0.26
N LYS A 69 17.56 1.93 1.45
CA LYS A 69 17.06 2.71 2.57
C LYS A 69 17.24 4.18 2.23
N VAL A 70 16.17 4.95 2.35
CA VAL A 70 16.17 6.40 2.14
C VAL A 70 15.85 7.06 3.48
N ILE A 71 16.63 8.09 3.81
CA ILE A 71 16.35 8.99 4.94
C ILE A 71 16.16 10.38 4.36
N VAL A 72 15.07 11.03 4.72
CA VAL A 72 14.84 12.45 4.38
C VAL A 72 14.90 13.26 5.66
N LEU A 73 15.82 14.23 5.69
CA LEU A 73 15.98 15.19 6.78
C LEU A 73 15.56 16.57 6.28
N GLY A 74 14.52 17.14 6.88
CA GLY A 74 14.14 18.54 6.62
C GLY A 74 14.45 19.42 7.82
N LEU A 75 14.99 20.60 7.55
CA LEU A 75 15.42 21.59 8.55
C LEU A 75 14.67 22.89 8.28
N ASP A 76 13.85 23.33 9.24
CA ASP A 76 13.06 24.55 9.09
C ASP A 76 13.92 25.81 9.27
N GLY A 77 13.58 26.88 8.54
CA GLY A 77 14.31 28.16 8.57
C GLY A 77 15.72 28.13 7.95
N LEU A 78 16.13 27.03 7.32
CA LEU A 78 17.49 26.87 6.80
C LEU A 78 17.58 27.13 5.28
N GLY A 79 17.86 28.38 4.90
CA GLY A 79 18.03 28.77 3.50
C GLY A 79 19.36 28.32 2.87
N SER A 80 19.32 27.97 1.58
CA SER A 80 20.49 27.45 0.83
C SER A 80 21.69 28.41 0.82
N TRP A 81 21.44 29.72 0.72
CA TRP A 81 22.48 30.75 0.74
C TRP A 81 23.22 30.79 2.08
N TYR A 82 22.51 30.58 3.18
CA TYR A 82 23.07 30.59 4.54
C TYR A 82 23.94 29.35 4.77
N VAL A 83 23.45 28.19 4.33
CA VAL A 83 24.19 26.93 4.38
C VAL A 83 25.47 27.01 3.56
N SER A 84 25.41 27.55 2.33
CA SER A 84 26.61 27.74 1.51
C SER A 84 27.65 28.60 2.21
N ARG A 85 27.26 29.77 2.72
CA ARG A 85 28.16 30.67 3.44
C ARG A 85 28.80 30.01 4.66
N LEU A 86 28.08 29.17 5.39
CA LEU A 86 28.61 28.47 6.56
C LEU A 86 29.56 27.32 6.16
N MET A 87 29.28 26.60 5.07
CA MET A 87 30.20 25.62 4.50
C MET A 87 31.50 26.29 4.04
N ASP A 88 31.42 27.43 3.34
CA ASP A 88 32.58 28.19 2.84
C ASP A 88 33.46 28.71 3.99
N ARG A 89 32.88 28.96 5.17
CA ARG A 89 33.59 29.32 6.40
C ARG A 89 34.10 28.12 7.20
N GLY A 90 33.97 26.89 6.69
CA GLY A 90 34.37 25.67 7.37
C GLY A 90 33.52 25.30 8.60
N LYS A 91 32.35 25.92 8.78
CA LYS A 91 31.50 25.69 9.98
C LYS A 91 30.55 24.49 9.86
N LEU A 92 30.35 23.96 8.66
CA LEU A 92 29.46 22.82 8.40
C LEU A 92 30.20 21.67 7.69
N PRO A 93 31.23 21.07 8.31
CA PRO A 93 32.09 20.07 7.65
C PRO A 93 31.32 18.83 7.16
N ASN A 94 30.29 18.40 7.91
CA ASN A 94 29.46 17.27 7.51
C ASN A 94 28.58 17.59 6.29
N MET A 95 28.03 18.81 6.18
CA MET A 95 27.27 19.22 4.99
C MET A 95 28.19 19.42 3.79
N SER A 96 29.39 19.97 3.97
CA SER A 96 30.39 20.06 2.90
C SER A 96 30.72 18.68 2.34
N ARG A 97 30.97 17.69 3.21
CA ARG A 97 31.18 16.29 2.80
C ARG A 97 29.99 15.71 2.04
N LEU A 98 28.75 15.96 2.49
CA LEU A 98 27.54 15.50 1.78
C LEU A 98 27.39 16.16 0.40
N ARG A 99 27.74 17.44 0.29
CA ARG A 99 27.76 18.17 -0.98
C ARG A 99 28.76 17.56 -1.96
N GLU A 100 29.95 17.19 -1.50
CA GLU A 100 30.98 16.54 -2.32
C GLU A 100 30.59 15.12 -2.77
N LEU A 101 29.92 14.35 -1.89
CA LEU A 101 29.50 12.98 -2.18
C LEU A 101 28.31 12.88 -3.16
N GLY A 102 27.49 13.94 -3.27
CA GLY A 102 26.28 13.90 -4.09
C GLY A 102 25.95 15.23 -4.75
N GLY A 103 25.67 16.25 -3.96
CA GLY A 103 25.43 17.59 -4.48
C GLY A 103 24.71 18.52 -3.52
N PHE A 104 24.60 19.78 -3.93
CA PHE A 104 23.88 20.82 -3.22
C PHE A 104 23.21 21.75 -4.22
N ARG A 105 21.88 21.90 -4.12
CA ARG A 105 21.09 22.74 -5.04
C ARG A 105 20.12 23.60 -4.24
N ALA A 106 19.99 24.85 -4.65
CA ALA A 106 18.93 25.72 -4.14
C ALA A 106 17.59 25.26 -4.73
N LEU A 107 16.59 25.11 -3.87
CA LEU A 107 15.22 24.79 -4.24
C LEU A 107 14.34 26.03 -4.04
N THR A 108 13.29 26.14 -4.84
CA THR A 108 12.22 27.11 -4.61
C THR A 108 11.33 26.64 -3.46
N SER A 109 10.75 27.59 -2.73
CA SER A 109 9.77 27.28 -1.69
C SER A 109 8.37 27.04 -2.28
N SER A 110 7.42 26.64 -1.45
CA SER A 110 5.99 26.69 -1.78
C SER A 110 5.51 28.13 -1.97
N ILE A 111 4.32 28.29 -2.56
CA ILE A 111 3.61 29.57 -2.62
C ILE A 111 2.29 29.39 -1.87
N PRO A 112 2.06 30.07 -0.73
CA PRO A 112 2.96 31.00 -0.06
C PRO A 112 4.16 30.29 0.62
N PRO A 113 5.29 30.99 0.83
CA PRO A 113 6.52 30.42 1.37
C PRO A 113 6.49 30.32 2.90
N GLN A 114 5.43 29.70 3.44
CA GLN A 114 5.22 29.48 4.88
C GLN A 114 5.57 28.04 5.25
N SER A 115 6.19 27.82 6.41
CA SER A 115 6.57 26.47 6.87
C SER A 115 5.43 25.44 6.82
N PRO A 116 4.21 25.68 7.37
CA PRO A 116 3.14 24.68 7.35
C PRO A 116 2.66 24.35 5.93
N VAL A 117 2.81 25.31 5.01
CA VAL A 117 2.47 25.13 3.59
C VAL A 117 3.55 24.28 2.91
N ALA A 118 4.82 24.63 3.07
CA ALA A 118 5.95 23.90 2.50
C ALA A 118 5.99 22.44 2.97
N TRP A 119 5.78 22.18 4.26
CA TRP A 119 5.74 20.83 4.81
C TRP A 119 4.53 20.04 4.32
N ALA A 120 3.35 20.65 4.25
CA ALA A 120 2.17 19.97 3.70
C ALA A 120 2.36 19.65 2.21
N THR A 121 2.94 20.55 1.42
CA THR A 121 3.31 20.31 0.02
C THR A 121 4.31 19.17 -0.10
N PHE A 122 5.38 19.19 0.70
CA PHE A 122 6.41 18.14 0.70
C PHE A 122 5.85 16.76 1.03
N ILE A 123 5.01 16.66 2.07
CA ILE A 123 4.43 15.37 2.50
C ILE A 123 3.39 14.87 1.49
N THR A 124 2.57 15.75 0.92
CA THR A 124 1.44 15.33 0.06
C THR A 124 1.78 15.22 -1.43
N GLY A 125 2.86 15.89 -1.86
CA GLY A 125 3.12 16.13 -3.28
C GLY A 125 2.07 17.02 -3.95
N ARG A 126 1.27 17.77 -3.18
CA ARG A 126 0.21 18.67 -3.69
C ARG A 126 0.51 20.12 -3.37
N ASP A 127 -0.10 21.02 -4.12
CA ASP A 127 -0.08 22.45 -3.82
C ASP A 127 -1.05 22.80 -2.66
N PRO A 128 -1.09 24.07 -2.21
CA PRO A 128 -2.01 24.50 -1.15
C PRO A 128 -3.47 24.25 -1.45
N GLY A 129 -3.88 24.31 -2.71
CA GLY A 129 -5.24 23.94 -3.14
C GLY A 129 -5.56 22.47 -2.85
N GLY A 130 -4.57 21.59 -3.04
CA GLY A 130 -4.73 20.15 -2.82
C GLY A 130 -4.66 19.69 -1.37
N HIS A 131 -3.91 20.38 -0.51
CA HIS A 131 -3.77 20.01 0.92
C HIS A 131 -4.52 20.93 1.90
N GLY A 132 -5.00 22.09 1.45
CA GLY A 132 -5.87 23.00 2.21
C GLY A 132 -5.15 23.83 3.29
N ILE A 133 -3.82 23.91 3.26
CA ILE A 133 -3.02 24.66 4.23
C ILE A 133 -2.45 25.88 3.52
N TYR A 134 -2.73 27.07 4.03
CA TYR A 134 -2.36 28.34 3.37
C TYR A 134 -1.53 29.26 4.26
N ASP A 135 -1.57 29.04 5.59
CA ASP A 135 -0.86 29.83 6.60
C ASP A 135 -0.79 28.99 7.89
N PHE A 136 -0.16 29.48 8.96
CA PHE A 136 -0.23 28.91 10.31
C PHE A 136 -1.61 29.07 10.95
N ILE A 137 -2.28 30.17 10.66
CA ILE A 137 -3.59 30.51 11.20
C ILE A 137 -4.60 30.62 10.07
N GLN A 138 -5.71 29.91 10.20
CA GLN A 138 -6.90 30.10 9.36
C GLN A 138 -7.99 30.74 10.19
N ARG A 139 -8.98 31.34 9.52
CA ARG A 139 -10.15 31.91 10.17
C ARG A 139 -11.36 31.08 9.83
N ASP A 140 -12.17 30.82 10.84
CA ASP A 140 -13.49 30.25 10.63
C ASP A 140 -14.34 31.28 9.86
N PRO A 141 -14.97 30.92 8.74
CA PRO A 141 -15.68 31.89 7.89
C PRO A 141 -16.98 32.42 8.52
N GLU A 142 -17.54 31.72 9.50
CA GLU A 142 -18.79 32.12 10.18
C GLU A 142 -18.49 33.04 11.37
N THR A 143 -17.49 32.69 12.17
CA THR A 143 -17.17 33.37 13.42
C THR A 143 -15.98 34.33 13.32
N TYR A 144 -15.19 34.25 12.24
CA TYR A 144 -13.93 34.96 12.02
C TYR A 144 -12.84 34.69 13.06
N LEU A 145 -13.07 33.72 13.96
CA LEU A 145 -12.10 33.37 14.98
C LEU A 145 -10.90 32.63 14.38
N PRO A 146 -9.67 32.93 14.84
CA PRO A 146 -8.47 32.25 14.37
C PRO A 146 -8.41 30.82 14.94
N TYR A 147 -8.00 29.88 14.10
CA TYR A 147 -7.63 28.53 14.52
C TYR A 147 -6.32 28.08 13.86
N LEU A 148 -5.63 27.15 14.50
CA LEU A 148 -4.39 26.57 13.98
C LEU A 148 -4.70 25.74 12.72
N SER A 149 -4.05 26.07 11.61
CA SER A 149 -4.37 25.47 10.30
C SER A 149 -3.99 24.00 10.17
N ILE A 150 -2.98 23.55 10.92
CA ILE A 150 -2.40 22.20 10.78
C ILE A 150 -3.15 21.15 11.59
N ALA A 151 -3.70 21.55 12.73
CA ALA A 151 -4.34 20.64 13.67
C ALA A 151 -5.35 21.38 14.54
N ARG A 152 -6.43 20.68 14.87
CA ARG A 152 -7.40 21.09 15.87
C ARG A 152 -7.24 20.21 17.10
N THR A 153 -7.12 20.83 18.27
CA THR A 153 -7.06 20.13 19.54
C THR A 153 -8.35 20.37 20.30
N GLU A 154 -9.04 19.29 20.65
CA GLU A 154 -10.26 19.31 21.45
C GLU A 154 -9.94 18.82 22.85
N GLU A 155 -10.46 19.53 23.85
CA GLU A 155 -10.29 19.15 25.25
C GLU A 155 -11.06 17.86 25.59
N PRO A 156 -10.64 17.15 26.65
CA PRO A 156 -11.40 16.04 27.22
C PRO A 156 -12.85 16.42 27.53
N GLN A 157 -13.81 15.76 26.86
CA GLN A 157 -15.24 16.04 27.05
C GLN A 157 -15.76 15.68 28.46
N ARG A 158 -15.04 14.82 29.17
CA ARG A 158 -15.35 14.39 30.53
C ARG A 158 -14.19 14.68 31.47
N THR A 159 -14.49 15.45 32.50
CA THR A 159 -13.61 15.80 33.62
C THR A 159 -14.29 15.49 34.95
N LEU A 160 -13.55 14.92 35.90
CA LEU A 160 -13.94 14.77 37.28
C LEU A 160 -13.38 15.96 38.09
N SER A 161 -14.25 16.67 38.82
CA SER A 161 -13.83 17.78 39.67
C SER A 161 -13.74 17.33 41.13
N VAL A 162 -12.59 17.53 41.79
CA VAL A 162 -12.38 17.26 43.22
C VAL A 162 -11.88 18.54 43.87
N GLY A 163 -12.77 19.24 44.59
CA GLY A 163 -12.49 20.58 45.11
C GLY A 163 -12.18 21.56 43.96
N GLN A 164 -10.99 22.17 43.98
CA GLN A 164 -10.52 23.10 42.95
C GLN A 164 -9.83 22.41 41.75
N TRP A 165 -9.67 21.09 41.80
CA TRP A 165 -8.94 20.32 40.80
C TRP A 165 -9.89 19.73 39.75
N LYS A 166 -9.50 19.78 38.47
CA LYS A 166 -10.20 19.11 37.37
C LYS A 166 -9.30 18.05 36.74
N PHE A 167 -9.72 16.80 36.83
CA PHE A 167 -9.01 15.65 36.28
C PHE A 167 -9.70 15.18 35.00
N PRO A 168 -9.02 15.18 33.84
CA PRO A 168 -9.60 14.65 32.62
C PRO A 168 -9.71 13.12 32.71
N ILE A 169 -10.94 12.62 32.69
CA ILE A 169 -11.25 11.19 32.70
C ILE A 169 -11.52 10.64 31.29
N SER A 170 -11.45 11.51 30.29
CA SER A 170 -11.51 11.18 28.87
C SER A 170 -10.26 11.70 28.16
N ARG A 171 -9.99 11.19 26.96
CA ARG A 171 -8.88 11.67 26.13
C ARG A 171 -9.34 12.92 25.37
N GLY A 172 -8.43 13.89 25.25
CA GLY A 172 -8.56 14.93 24.24
C GLY A 172 -8.38 14.33 22.84
N LYS A 173 -8.84 15.04 21.82
CA LYS A 173 -8.70 14.65 20.42
C LYS A 173 -7.78 15.63 19.71
N VAL A 174 -6.84 15.12 18.92
CA VAL A 174 -6.06 15.94 17.99
C VAL A 174 -6.43 15.49 16.59
N GLU A 175 -6.96 16.41 15.80
CA GLU A 175 -7.35 16.18 14.42
C GLU A 175 -6.41 16.94 13.48
N LEU A 176 -5.79 16.22 12.54
CA LEU A 176 -4.96 16.84 11.50
C LEU A 176 -5.86 17.43 10.41
N LEU A 177 -5.71 18.72 10.13
CA LEU A 177 -6.54 19.43 9.16
C LEU A 177 -5.94 19.39 7.74
N ARG A 178 -4.71 18.90 7.59
CA ARG A 178 -4.05 18.65 6.30
C ARG A 178 -4.82 17.58 5.51
N ARG A 179 -5.17 17.90 4.26
CA ARG A 179 -5.78 16.96 3.31
C ARG A 179 -4.72 16.28 2.45
N GLY A 180 -5.03 15.09 1.94
CA GLY A 180 -4.15 14.30 1.08
C GLY A 180 -3.40 13.20 1.82
N ARG A 181 -2.91 12.21 1.05
CA ARG A 181 -2.10 11.11 1.58
C ARG A 181 -0.63 11.55 1.69
N ALA A 182 0.11 10.88 2.55
CA ALA A 182 1.57 10.94 2.60
C ALA A 182 2.15 9.81 1.73
#